data_AF-A0A817QFF7-F1
#
_entry.id   AF-A0A817QFF7-F1
#
_cell.length_a   1.000
_cell.length_b   1.000
_cell.length_c   1.000
_cell.angle_alpha   90.00
_cell.angle_beta   90.00
_cell.angle_gamma   90.00
#
_symmetry.space_group_name_H-M   'P 1'
#
loop_
_entity.id
_entity.type
_entity.pdbx_description
1 polymer ?
#
loop_
_entity_poly.entity_id
_entity_poly.type
_entity_poly.pdbx_seq_one_letter_code
_entity_poly.pdbx_strand_id
1 'polypeptide(L)'
;MALTKRTRFILVQSTSNANVNEDNMEPYHVSVFRRSTSMPPLPKLSSSKKINFPQRQQQQQSIVVSKYQRHEKDETLTNKFYKLNIHTMKKKSARISMRLSSAFGLSAHTIDEQFNFQEQRFRAIEKFSRLFLRNIYLCIEALKESFIIQVDVAEDFEELLTDKIPDLAQQFLRLKRLLLENTFTEFCNHIELCVVQSINTLIQLFIRPTNLISKRHKKLLDYDSAQSTYEKVKDQQLKQAKQALDLSKETYELLNNQLLEELPILYEYSCQILSICLKEFIRAHLYLIQQMRTNIQIVLNQV
;
A
#
# COMPACT_ATOMS: atom_id res chain seq x y z
N MET A 1 -19.60 -28.02 20.60
CA MET A 1 -18.70 -27.25 21.49
C MET A 1 -17.94 -26.25 20.62
N ALA A 2 -17.79 -25.03 21.11
CA ALA A 2 -17.58 -23.77 20.40
C ALA A 2 -16.36 -23.68 19.46
N LEU A 3 -16.41 -22.73 18.50
CA LEU A 3 -15.53 -21.56 18.52
C LEU A 3 -16.04 -20.43 17.60
N THR A 4 -16.81 -19.54 18.22
CA THR A 4 -17.10 -18.18 17.78
C THR A 4 -15.82 -17.33 17.86
N LYS A 5 -15.38 -16.70 16.76
CA LYS A 5 -14.69 -15.40 16.82
C LYS A 5 -15.14 -14.51 15.67
N ARG A 6 -16.17 -13.71 16.00
CA ARG A 6 -16.59 -12.49 15.30
C ARG A 6 -15.39 -11.57 15.07
N THR A 7 -15.03 -11.32 13.81
CA THR A 7 -14.30 -10.12 13.43
C THR A 7 -15.34 -9.02 13.22
N ARG A 8 -15.27 -7.98 14.06
CA ARG A 8 -16.25 -6.88 14.09
C ARG A 8 -16.20 -6.07 12.80
N PHE A 9 -17.34 -5.99 12.12
CA PHE A 9 -17.65 -5.03 11.08
C PHE A 9 -17.63 -3.60 11.66
N ILE A 10 -16.98 -2.67 10.98
CA ILE A 10 -17.32 -1.25 11.09
C ILE A 10 -17.99 -0.90 9.77
N LEU A 11 -19.31 -1.04 9.76
CA LEU A 11 -20.17 -0.44 8.75
C LEU A 11 -20.25 1.04 9.11
N VAL A 12 -19.63 1.90 8.31
CA VAL A 12 -19.84 3.34 8.45
C VAL A 12 -21.23 3.61 7.92
N GLN A 13 -22.19 3.78 8.82
CA GLN A 13 -23.53 4.24 8.50
C GLN A 13 -23.44 5.59 7.80
N SER A 14 -23.87 5.65 6.55
CA SER A 14 -24.27 6.89 5.89
C SER A 14 -25.56 7.35 6.55
N THR A 15 -25.55 8.52 7.18
CA THR A 15 -26.75 9.17 7.73
C THR A 15 -27.73 9.45 6.60
N SER A 16 -28.89 8.82 6.62
CA SER A 16 -30.04 9.20 5.80
C SER A 16 -30.63 10.51 6.33
N ASN A 17 -30.88 11.47 5.45
CA ASN A 17 -31.79 12.57 5.76
C ASN A 17 -33.21 12.02 5.77
N ALA A 18 -33.86 12.06 6.93
CA ALA A 18 -35.28 11.82 7.06
C ALA A 18 -36.06 13.05 6.55
N ASN A 19 -36.41 13.03 5.26
CA ASN A 19 -37.56 13.70 4.67
C ASN A 19 -37.50 13.54 3.14
N VAL A 20 -38.04 12.45 2.62
CA VAL A 20 -38.34 12.32 1.18
C VAL A 20 -39.69 11.61 1.06
N ASN A 21 -40.68 12.33 0.51
CA ASN A 21 -41.99 11.81 0.14
C ASN A 21 -41.87 10.83 -1.05
N GLU A 22 -42.77 9.84 -1.10
CA GLU A 22 -42.76 8.66 -1.98
C GLU A 22 -42.82 8.89 -3.51
N ASP A 23 -42.79 10.12 -4.02
CA ASP A 23 -43.05 10.38 -5.46
C ASP A 23 -41.84 10.88 -6.29
N ASN A 24 -40.61 10.80 -5.78
CA ASN A 24 -39.42 11.14 -6.56
C ASN A 24 -38.36 10.03 -6.52
N MET A 25 -38.27 9.25 -7.59
CA MET A 25 -37.10 8.42 -7.90
C MET A 25 -35.89 9.34 -8.16
N GLU A 26 -35.19 9.75 -7.11
CA GLU A 26 -33.86 10.33 -7.27
C GLU A 26 -32.86 9.23 -7.71
N PRO A 27 -31.96 9.53 -8.65
CA PRO A 27 -31.00 8.56 -9.16
C PRO A 27 -30.07 8.13 -8.03
N TYR A 28 -29.91 6.81 -7.85
CA TYR A 28 -28.92 6.21 -6.96
C TYR A 28 -27.54 6.81 -7.24
N HIS A 29 -27.11 7.72 -6.37
CA HIS A 29 -25.75 8.26 -6.40
C HIS A 29 -24.77 7.15 -6.05
N VAL A 30 -24.16 6.53 -7.08
CA VAL A 30 -23.00 5.66 -6.91
C VAL A 30 -21.91 6.49 -6.24
N SER A 31 -21.65 6.20 -4.98
CA SER A 31 -20.67 6.91 -4.18
C SER A 31 -19.29 6.70 -4.82
N VAL A 32 -18.63 7.80 -5.21
CA VAL A 32 -17.29 7.76 -5.78
C VAL A 32 -16.33 7.22 -4.72
N PHE A 33 -15.81 6.01 -4.92
CA PHE A 33 -14.84 5.34 -4.06
C PHE A 33 -13.47 6.06 -4.14
N ARG A 34 -13.33 7.25 -3.55
CA ARG A 34 -12.00 7.85 -3.33
C ARG A 34 -11.42 7.37 -2.01
N ARG A 35 -10.74 6.22 -2.02
CA ARG A 35 -9.73 5.93 -0.99
C ARG A 35 -8.36 6.36 -1.52
N SER A 36 -7.91 7.53 -1.09
CA SER A 36 -6.57 8.04 -1.35
C SER A 36 -5.53 7.22 -0.58
N THR A 37 -5.08 6.11 -1.14
CA THR A 37 -3.82 5.48 -0.73
C THR A 37 -2.81 5.66 -1.85
N SER A 38 -2.29 6.88 -1.98
CA SER A 38 -1.19 7.13 -2.90
C SER A 38 0.10 6.49 -2.37
N MET A 39 0.81 5.80 -3.26
CA MET A 39 2.19 5.40 -3.05
C MET A 39 3.03 6.66 -2.78
N PRO A 40 3.96 6.64 -1.80
CA PRO A 40 4.93 7.71 -1.69
C PRO A 40 5.81 7.71 -2.96
N PRO A 41 6.17 8.89 -3.49
CA PRO A 41 6.99 8.98 -4.70
C PRO A 41 8.35 8.29 -4.47
N LEU A 42 8.79 7.51 -5.44
CA LEU A 42 10.13 6.92 -5.44
C LEU A 42 11.16 8.06 -5.60
N PRO A 43 12.26 8.05 -4.82
CA PRO A 43 13.30 9.06 -4.95
C PRO A 43 14.02 8.94 -6.30
N LYS A 44 14.36 10.09 -6.90
CA LYS A 44 15.26 10.20 -8.06
C LYS A 44 16.65 10.53 -7.56
N LEU A 45 17.68 9.82 -8.03
CA LEU A 45 19.08 10.21 -7.78
C LEU A 45 19.30 11.63 -8.33
N SER A 46 19.91 12.52 -7.54
CA SER A 46 20.41 13.80 -8.02
C SER A 46 21.55 13.55 -9.00
N SER A 47 21.37 13.98 -10.25
CA SER A 47 22.35 13.82 -11.32
C SER A 47 23.60 14.66 -11.04
N SER A 48 24.72 14.03 -10.65
CA SER A 48 26.06 14.65 -10.69
C SER A 48 27.19 13.60 -10.75
N LYS A 49 27.33 12.95 -11.91
CA LYS A 49 28.59 12.70 -12.65
C LYS A 49 28.32 11.68 -13.76
N LYS A 50 28.48 12.13 -15.00
CA LYS A 50 28.25 11.39 -16.25
C LYS A 50 29.37 10.37 -16.47
N ILE A 51 29.00 9.12 -16.79
CA ILE A 51 29.75 8.28 -17.73
C ILE A 51 28.75 7.86 -18.81
N ASN A 52 29.18 8.02 -20.06
CA ASN A 52 28.35 8.14 -21.26
C ASN A 52 28.27 6.79 -21.99
N PHE A 53 27.08 6.38 -22.46
CA PHE A 53 26.82 5.63 -23.70
C PHE A 53 25.32 5.84 -24.07
N PRO A 54 24.93 5.82 -25.36
CA PRO A 54 24.24 6.95 -26.00
C PRO A 54 22.70 6.85 -26.03
N GLN A 55 22.11 8.03 -26.14
CA GLN A 55 20.68 8.34 -26.27
C GLN A 55 20.08 7.96 -27.63
N ARG A 56 18.78 7.58 -27.62
CA ARG A 56 17.74 8.19 -28.49
C ARG A 56 16.48 8.40 -27.65
N GLN A 57 16.25 9.66 -27.23
CA GLN A 57 15.16 10.58 -27.66
C GLN A 57 13.76 10.10 -27.20
N GLN A 58 13.19 10.62 -26.11
CA GLN A 58 12.60 11.96 -25.85
C GLN A 58 11.45 12.35 -26.80
N GLN A 59 10.29 12.64 -26.19
CA GLN A 59 9.48 13.88 -26.26
C GLN A 59 8.01 13.51 -25.97
N GLN A 60 7.19 14.19 -25.16
CA GLN A 60 7.18 15.59 -24.71
C GLN A 60 6.38 15.69 -23.39
N GLN A 61 6.82 16.58 -22.50
CA GLN A 61 6.03 17.12 -21.40
C GLN A 61 5.31 18.37 -21.90
N SER A 62 3.99 18.47 -21.69
CA SER A 62 3.27 19.74 -21.79
C SER A 62 3.39 20.51 -20.48
N ILE A 63 4.20 21.56 -20.53
CA ILE A 63 4.27 22.67 -19.57
C ILE A 63 2.94 23.42 -19.61
N VAL A 64 2.35 23.77 -18.46
CA VAL A 64 1.96 25.15 -18.07
C VAL A 64 1.63 25.15 -16.57
N VAL A 65 2.52 25.78 -15.80
CA VAL A 65 2.23 26.33 -14.48
C VAL A 65 1.72 27.75 -14.70
N SER A 66 0.51 28.04 -14.26
CA SER A 66 -0.02 29.39 -14.04
C SER A 66 -0.76 29.34 -12.70
N LYS A 67 -0.06 29.71 -11.61
CA LYS A 67 0.00 31.03 -10.96
C LYS A 67 -1.30 31.39 -10.20
N TYR A 68 -1.07 31.65 -8.91
CA TYR A 68 -1.98 32.06 -7.84
C TYR A 68 -2.88 33.27 -8.17
N GLN A 69 -4.12 33.23 -7.65
CA GLN A 69 -4.85 34.39 -7.14
C GLN A 69 -5.82 33.98 -6.01
N ARG A 70 -5.78 34.76 -4.90
CA ARG A 70 -6.60 34.71 -3.66
C ARG A 70 -8.05 35.23 -3.95
N HIS A 71 -9.10 35.20 -3.10
CA HIS A 71 -9.32 35.30 -1.64
C HIS A 71 -10.83 35.09 -1.34
N GLU A 72 -11.22 34.57 -0.16
CA GLU A 72 -12.34 35.00 0.74
C GLU A 72 -12.38 34.02 1.96
N LYS A 73 -11.96 34.46 3.17
CA LYS A 73 -12.76 34.89 4.36
C LYS A 73 -13.80 33.86 4.83
N ASP A 74 -14.01 33.52 6.09
CA ASP A 74 -13.29 33.55 7.38
C ASP A 74 -14.20 32.73 8.32
N GLU A 75 -13.79 31.56 8.81
CA GLU A 75 -14.32 30.98 10.05
C GLU A 75 -13.18 30.24 10.80
N THR A 76 -12.52 31.01 11.65
CA THR A 76 -12.01 30.65 12.99
C THR A 76 -11.52 29.20 13.19
N LEU A 77 -10.38 28.89 12.57
CA LEU A 77 -9.55 27.71 12.87
C LEU A 77 -8.95 27.68 14.30
N THR A 78 -9.22 28.71 15.11
CA THR A 78 -8.68 28.89 16.47
C THR A 78 -9.35 27.98 17.51
N ASN A 79 -10.55 27.46 17.26
CA ASN A 79 -11.29 26.67 18.26
C ASN A 79 -11.09 25.14 18.20
N LYS A 80 -10.18 24.62 17.38
CA LYS A 80 -9.93 23.16 17.27
C LYS A 80 -8.59 22.66 17.83
N PHE A 81 -7.75 23.52 18.42
CA PHE A 81 -6.41 23.11 18.87
C PHE A 81 -6.28 22.67 20.34
N TYR A 82 -7.35 22.62 21.13
CA TYR A 82 -7.26 22.24 22.56
C TYR A 82 -7.17 20.73 22.87
N LYS A 83 -6.88 19.88 21.87
CA LYS A 83 -6.72 18.42 22.06
C LYS A 83 -5.43 17.83 21.47
N LEU A 84 -4.35 18.60 21.42
CA LEU A 84 -3.04 18.07 21.05
C LEU A 84 -2.13 18.00 22.29
N ASN A 85 -1.85 16.78 22.73
CA ASN A 85 -0.92 16.45 23.81
C ASN A 85 0.47 17.02 23.47
N ILE A 86 0.80 18.18 24.07
CA ILE A 86 2.05 18.94 23.93
C ILE A 86 3.30 18.05 24.10
N HIS A 87 3.21 16.99 24.90
CA HIS A 87 4.29 16.04 25.14
C HIS A 87 4.66 15.18 23.91
N THR A 88 3.69 14.94 23.02
CA THR A 88 3.89 14.21 21.74
C THR A 88 4.28 15.14 20.58
N MET A 89 3.78 16.37 20.57
CA MET A 89 4.23 17.41 19.63
C MET A 89 5.68 17.82 19.90
N LYS A 90 6.12 17.89 21.16
CA LYS A 90 7.52 18.14 21.53
C LYS A 90 8.47 17.06 21.01
N LYS A 91 8.08 15.78 21.05
CA LYS A 91 8.87 14.66 20.51
C LYS A 91 8.89 14.61 18.97
N LYS A 92 7.77 14.94 18.32
CA LYS A 92 7.71 15.05 16.84
C LYS A 92 8.43 16.30 16.32
N SER A 93 8.35 17.42 17.05
CA SER A 93 9.10 18.66 16.80
C SER A 93 10.60 18.44 16.98
N ALA A 94 11.04 17.75 18.03
CA ALA A 94 12.46 17.39 18.20
C ALA A 94 13.01 16.57 17.02
N ARG A 95 12.20 15.66 16.47
CA ARG A 95 12.58 14.84 15.29
C ARG A 95 12.61 15.65 13.99
N ILE A 96 11.75 16.67 13.85
CA ILE A 96 11.72 17.59 12.70
C ILE A 96 12.86 18.61 12.82
N SER A 97 13.10 19.14 14.02
CA SER A 97 14.22 20.02 14.36
C SER A 97 15.56 19.34 14.10
N MET A 98 15.73 18.06 14.50
CA MET A 98 16.93 17.28 14.19
C MET A 98 17.14 17.08 12.68
N ARG A 99 16.07 16.85 11.91
CA ARG A 99 16.13 16.74 10.44
C ARG A 99 16.39 18.08 9.74
N LEU A 100 15.94 19.18 10.34
CA LEU A 100 16.23 20.54 9.89
C LEU A 100 17.68 20.90 10.20
N SER A 101 18.17 20.66 11.42
CA SER A 101 19.56 20.86 11.80
C SER A 101 20.54 20.04 10.94
N SER A 102 20.15 18.82 10.54
CA SER A 102 20.92 18.01 9.59
C SER A 102 20.88 18.54 8.15
N ALA A 103 19.75 19.08 7.70
CA ALA A 103 19.62 19.70 6.38
C ALA A 103 20.39 21.04 6.26
N PHE A 104 20.65 21.70 7.39
CA PHE A 104 21.41 22.95 7.48
C PHE A 104 22.87 22.77 7.93
N GLY A 105 23.38 21.53 8.02
CA GLY A 105 24.80 21.27 8.33
C GLY A 105 25.23 21.65 9.75
N LEU A 106 24.29 21.83 10.68
CA LEU A 106 24.53 22.24 12.07
C LEU A 106 24.81 21.05 13.00
N SER A 107 24.73 19.82 12.50
CA SER A 107 25.11 18.59 13.21
C SER A 107 26.20 17.86 12.44
N ALA A 108 27.33 17.56 13.09
CA ALA A 108 28.39 16.68 12.61
C ALA A 108 27.91 15.21 12.58
N HIS A 109 26.83 14.93 11.85
CA HIS A 109 26.24 13.60 11.72
C HIS A 109 26.57 13.01 10.35
N THR A 110 26.97 11.74 10.34
CA THR A 110 27.25 10.95 9.14
C THR A 110 25.98 10.77 8.33
N ILE A 111 25.80 11.57 7.26
CA ILE A 111 24.68 11.40 6.33
C ILE A 111 25.04 10.28 5.35
N ASP A 112 24.51 9.08 5.60
CA ASP A 112 24.67 7.93 4.72
C ASP A 112 23.61 7.97 3.59
N GLU A 113 23.87 8.78 2.56
CA GLU A 113 22.96 8.97 1.42
C GLU A 113 22.66 7.65 0.68
N GLN A 114 23.66 6.78 0.54
CA GLN A 114 23.52 5.50 -0.14
C GLN A 114 22.57 4.58 0.63
N PHE A 115 22.77 4.43 1.94
CA PHE A 115 21.87 3.64 2.77
C PHE A 115 20.46 4.23 2.80
N ASN A 116 20.34 5.55 2.93
CA ASN A 116 19.04 6.24 2.95
C ASN A 116 18.23 5.98 1.67
N PHE A 117 18.90 5.89 0.52
CA PHE A 117 18.26 5.54 -0.75
C PHE A 117 17.74 4.09 -0.75
N GLN A 118 18.56 3.12 -0.30
CA GLN A 118 18.15 1.72 -0.24
C GLN A 118 17.05 1.47 0.79
N GLU A 119 17.12 2.10 1.97
CA GLU A 119 16.07 2.03 2.97
C GLU A 119 14.74 2.59 2.39
N GLN A 120 14.77 3.73 1.70
CA GLN A 120 13.56 4.28 1.09
C GLN A 120 12.92 3.33 0.07
N ARG A 121 13.73 2.73 -0.82
CA ARG A 121 13.24 1.72 -1.77
C ARG A 121 12.62 0.52 -1.07
N PHE A 122 13.31 -0.01 -0.05
CA PHE A 122 12.80 -1.12 0.77
C PHE A 122 11.46 -0.77 1.44
N ARG A 123 11.36 0.40 2.09
CA ARG A 123 10.12 0.85 2.74
C ARG A 123 8.98 1.04 1.73
N ALA A 124 9.29 1.52 0.53
CA ALA A 124 8.31 1.70 -0.52
C ALA A 124 7.74 0.36 -1.00
N ILE A 125 8.59 -0.63 -1.30
CA ILE A 125 8.15 -1.95 -1.78
C ILE A 125 7.43 -2.75 -0.68
N GLU A 126 7.88 -2.62 0.56
CA GLU A 126 7.23 -3.21 1.74
C GLU A 126 5.80 -2.66 1.91
N LYS A 127 5.65 -1.32 1.86
CA LYS A 127 4.35 -0.65 1.96
C LYS A 127 3.45 -1.00 0.78
N PHE A 128 4.00 -1.01 -0.45
CA PHE A 128 3.28 -1.39 -1.65
C PHE A 128 2.71 -2.79 -1.54
N SER A 129 3.52 -3.77 -1.12
CA SER A 129 3.10 -5.17 -1.02
C SER A 129 1.90 -5.35 -0.07
N ARG A 130 1.92 -4.70 1.11
CA ARG A 130 0.80 -4.72 2.04
C ARG A 130 -0.45 -4.03 1.49
N LEU A 131 -0.26 -2.91 0.81
CA LEU A 131 -1.36 -2.15 0.22
C LEU A 131 -2.01 -2.93 -0.93
N PHE A 132 -1.20 -3.53 -1.79
CA PHE A 132 -1.64 -4.35 -2.90
C PHE A 132 -2.45 -5.55 -2.43
N LEU A 133 -1.94 -6.29 -1.45
CA LEU A 133 -2.67 -7.41 -0.82
C LEU A 133 -4.03 -6.99 -0.28
N ARG A 134 -4.08 -5.89 0.49
CA ARG A 134 -5.34 -5.36 1.02
C ARG A 134 -6.32 -5.00 -0.10
N ASN A 135 -5.82 -4.37 -1.16
CA ASN A 135 -6.67 -3.95 -2.28
C ASN A 135 -7.18 -5.15 -3.09
N ILE A 136 -6.42 -6.25 -3.19
CA ILE A 136 -6.89 -7.51 -3.79
C ILE A 136 -8.07 -8.06 -2.99
N TYR A 137 -7.96 -8.15 -1.66
CA TYR A 137 -9.09 -8.62 -0.84
C TYR A 137 -10.34 -7.76 -1.00
N LEU A 138 -10.19 -6.42 -1.01
CA LEU A 138 -11.30 -5.50 -1.26
C LEU A 138 -11.92 -5.69 -2.66
N CYS A 139 -11.10 -5.99 -3.67
CA CYS A 139 -11.58 -6.27 -5.02
C CYS A 139 -12.40 -7.56 -5.07
N ILE A 140 -11.91 -8.63 -4.44
CA ILE A 140 -12.60 -9.93 -4.38
C ILE A 140 -13.93 -9.79 -3.62
N GLU A 141 -13.92 -9.07 -2.50
CA GLU A 141 -15.14 -8.80 -1.72
C GLU A 141 -16.18 -8.04 -2.56
N ALA A 142 -15.78 -6.95 -3.22
CA ALA A 142 -16.68 -6.19 -4.08
C ALA A 142 -17.23 -7.00 -5.26
N LEU A 143 -16.39 -7.86 -5.87
CA LEU A 143 -16.85 -8.77 -6.92
C LEU A 143 -17.85 -9.79 -6.38
N LYS A 144 -17.57 -10.38 -5.21
CA LYS A 144 -18.47 -11.35 -4.58
C LYS A 144 -19.86 -10.75 -4.35
N GLU A 145 -19.93 -9.57 -3.75
CA GLU A 145 -21.19 -8.86 -3.54
C GLU A 145 -21.91 -8.60 -4.87
N SER A 146 -21.18 -8.23 -5.93
CA SER A 146 -21.78 -8.06 -7.26
C SER A 146 -22.37 -9.37 -7.83
N PHE A 147 -21.72 -10.51 -7.63
CA PHE A 147 -22.26 -11.80 -8.07
C PHE A 147 -23.51 -12.21 -7.27
N ILE A 148 -23.52 -11.96 -5.95
CA ILE A 148 -24.68 -12.25 -5.09
C ILE A 148 -25.89 -11.42 -5.56
N ILE A 149 -25.73 -10.10 -5.71
CA ILE A 149 -26.80 -9.22 -6.18
C ILE A 149 -27.32 -9.64 -7.56
N GLN A 150 -26.44 -10.13 -8.44
CA GLN A 150 -26.86 -10.64 -9.75
C GLN A 150 -27.67 -11.94 -9.68
N VAL A 151 -27.48 -12.75 -8.64
CA VAL A 151 -28.32 -13.92 -8.36
C VAL A 151 -29.66 -13.44 -7.83
N ASP A 152 -29.69 -12.52 -6.87
CA ASP A 152 -30.92 -11.95 -6.30
C ASP A 152 -31.83 -11.37 -7.42
N VAL A 153 -31.26 -10.58 -8.33
CA VAL A 153 -31.98 -10.04 -9.50
C VAL A 153 -32.55 -11.16 -10.38
N ALA A 154 -31.84 -12.28 -10.54
CA ALA A 154 -32.33 -13.40 -11.32
C ALA A 154 -33.44 -14.18 -10.59
N GLU A 155 -33.42 -14.21 -9.26
CA GLU A 155 -34.50 -14.76 -8.44
C GLU A 155 -35.76 -13.90 -8.56
N ASP A 156 -35.64 -12.57 -8.51
CA ASP A 156 -36.76 -11.64 -8.71
C ASP A 156 -37.42 -11.85 -10.10
N PHE A 157 -36.63 -12.03 -11.15
CA PHE A 157 -37.15 -12.30 -12.50
C PHE A 157 -37.83 -13.67 -12.58
N GLU A 158 -37.29 -14.68 -11.91
CA GLU A 158 -37.89 -16.01 -11.88
C GLU A 158 -39.23 -15.97 -11.16
N GLU A 159 -39.32 -15.33 -9.99
CA GLU A 159 -40.58 -15.17 -9.26
C GLU A 159 -41.64 -14.43 -10.10
N LEU A 160 -41.26 -13.33 -10.76
CA LEU A 160 -42.19 -12.50 -11.53
C LEU A 160 -42.64 -13.15 -12.85
N LEU A 161 -41.77 -13.90 -13.52
CA LEU A 161 -41.96 -14.33 -14.90
C LEU A 161 -42.14 -15.84 -15.07
N THR A 162 -42.14 -16.62 -13.98
CA THR A 162 -42.35 -18.09 -14.01
C THR A 162 -43.61 -18.48 -14.77
N ASP A 163 -44.72 -17.74 -14.62
CA ASP A 163 -45.97 -18.07 -15.33
C ASP A 163 -45.97 -17.67 -16.82
N LYS A 164 -45.04 -16.79 -17.24
CA LYS A 164 -45.02 -16.21 -18.59
C LYS A 164 -43.94 -16.81 -19.49
N ILE A 165 -42.72 -16.95 -18.96
CA ILE A 165 -41.53 -17.44 -19.67
C ILE A 165 -40.69 -18.34 -18.74
N PRO A 166 -41.25 -19.46 -18.22
CA PRO A 166 -40.62 -20.28 -17.19
C PRO A 166 -39.23 -20.77 -17.60
N ASP A 167 -39.09 -21.25 -18.84
CA ASP A 167 -37.84 -21.83 -19.33
C ASP A 167 -36.69 -20.81 -19.33
N LEU A 168 -36.94 -19.58 -19.81
CA LEU A 168 -35.92 -18.53 -19.85
C LEU A 168 -35.57 -18.03 -18.44
N ALA A 169 -36.58 -17.79 -17.60
CA ALA A 169 -36.36 -17.28 -16.26
C ALA A 169 -35.55 -18.28 -15.39
N GLN A 170 -35.89 -19.57 -15.46
CA GLN A 170 -35.16 -20.63 -14.77
C GLN A 170 -33.74 -20.82 -15.33
N GLN A 171 -33.55 -20.75 -16.65
CA GLN A 171 -32.22 -20.84 -17.27
C GLN A 171 -31.32 -19.68 -16.84
N PHE A 172 -31.85 -18.45 -16.79
CA PHE A 172 -31.11 -17.28 -16.36
C PHE A 172 -30.66 -17.39 -14.88
N LEU A 173 -31.58 -17.79 -13.98
CA LEU A 173 -31.26 -18.02 -12.58
C LEU A 173 -30.22 -19.12 -12.40
N ARG A 174 -30.38 -20.25 -13.08
CA ARG A 174 -29.41 -21.36 -13.05
C ARG A 174 -28.03 -20.91 -13.52
N LEU A 175 -27.95 -20.10 -14.57
CA LEU A 175 -26.70 -19.53 -15.06
C LEU A 175 -26.05 -18.62 -14.02
N LYS A 176 -26.81 -17.74 -13.36
CA LYS A 176 -26.24 -16.82 -12.36
C LYS A 176 -25.68 -17.57 -11.15
N ARG A 177 -26.41 -18.60 -10.67
CA ARG A 177 -25.92 -19.50 -9.61
C ARG A 177 -24.65 -20.24 -10.03
N LEU A 178 -24.62 -20.80 -11.25
CA LEU A 178 -23.44 -21.47 -11.80
C LEU A 178 -22.21 -20.55 -11.82
N LEU A 179 -22.38 -19.31 -12.28
CA LEU A 179 -21.29 -18.33 -12.35
C LEU A 179 -20.76 -17.96 -10.97
N LEU A 180 -21.63 -17.81 -9.96
CA LEU A 180 -21.23 -17.54 -8.58
C LEU A 180 -20.54 -18.75 -7.93
N GLU A 181 -21.14 -19.93 -8.03
CA GLU A 181 -20.69 -21.13 -7.31
C GLU A 181 -19.43 -21.74 -7.92
N ASN A 182 -19.30 -21.76 -9.25
CA ASN A 182 -18.18 -22.39 -9.93
C ASN A 182 -17.16 -21.36 -10.41
N THR A 183 -17.55 -20.49 -11.35
CA THR A 183 -16.59 -19.59 -12.02
C THR A 183 -15.95 -18.60 -11.05
N PHE A 184 -16.73 -17.97 -10.19
CA PHE A 184 -16.20 -17.02 -9.20
C PHE A 184 -15.39 -17.72 -8.11
N THR A 185 -15.80 -18.92 -7.68
CA THR A 185 -15.03 -19.73 -6.72
C THR A 185 -13.67 -20.15 -7.30
N GLU A 186 -13.61 -20.61 -8.55
CA GLU A 186 -12.35 -20.92 -9.24
C GLU A 186 -11.44 -19.70 -9.36
N PHE A 187 -12.01 -18.55 -9.72
CA PHE A 187 -11.30 -17.27 -9.72
C PHE A 187 -10.69 -16.96 -8.35
N CYS A 188 -11.48 -17.08 -7.27
CA CYS A 188 -11.00 -16.84 -5.91
C CYS A 188 -9.86 -17.80 -5.53
N ASN A 189 -10.00 -19.09 -5.83
CA ASN A 189 -8.99 -20.10 -5.55
C ASN A 189 -7.68 -19.81 -6.29
N HIS A 190 -7.74 -19.42 -7.56
CA HIS A 190 -6.56 -19.05 -8.34
C HIS A 190 -5.85 -17.82 -7.75
N ILE A 191 -6.61 -16.77 -7.40
CA ILE A 191 -6.05 -15.57 -6.78
C ILE A 191 -5.42 -15.89 -5.41
N GLU A 192 -6.07 -16.72 -4.60
CA GLU A 192 -5.54 -17.11 -3.29
C GLU A 192 -4.19 -17.82 -3.43
N LEU A 193 -4.12 -18.83 -4.31
CA LEU A 193 -2.92 -19.65 -4.51
C LEU A 193 -1.79 -18.88 -5.20
N CYS A 194 -2.07 -18.16 -6.28
CA CYS A 194 -1.04 -17.60 -7.15
C CYS A 194 -0.65 -16.15 -6.83
N VAL A 195 -1.47 -15.43 -6.07
CA VAL A 195 -1.26 -14.00 -5.80
C VAL A 195 -1.15 -13.74 -4.30
N VAL A 196 -2.18 -14.11 -3.53
CA VAL A 196 -2.26 -13.82 -2.09
C VAL A 196 -1.15 -14.52 -1.31
N GLN A 197 -0.96 -15.83 -1.51
CA GLN A 197 0.08 -16.60 -0.82
C GLN A 197 1.49 -16.09 -1.16
N SER A 198 1.75 -15.75 -2.43
CA SER A 198 3.03 -15.20 -2.86
C SER A 198 3.34 -13.85 -2.21
N ILE A 199 2.35 -12.95 -2.13
CA ILE A 199 2.52 -11.63 -1.48
C ILE A 199 2.65 -11.79 0.04
N ASN A 200 1.90 -12.70 0.66
CA ASN A 200 2.02 -12.97 2.10
C ASN A 200 3.43 -13.49 2.44
N THR A 201 3.94 -14.45 1.67
CA THR A 201 5.31 -14.94 1.81
C THR A 201 6.32 -13.79 1.68
N LEU A 202 6.16 -12.94 0.66
CA LEU A 202 7.02 -11.76 0.47
C LEU A 202 6.98 -10.80 1.67
N ILE A 203 5.79 -10.54 2.24
CA ILE A 203 5.64 -9.67 3.41
C ILE A 203 6.36 -10.23 4.64
N GLN A 204 6.35 -11.56 4.83
CA GLN A 204 7.09 -12.20 5.93
C GLN A 204 8.61 -12.03 5.75
N LEU A 205 9.11 -12.09 4.52
CA LEU A 205 10.54 -11.87 4.22
C LEU A 205 11.02 -10.46 4.61
N PHE A 206 10.13 -9.46 4.65
CA PHE A 206 10.50 -8.09 5.04
C PHE A 206 10.70 -7.89 6.55
N ILE A 207 10.30 -8.84 7.40
CA ILE A 207 10.38 -8.69 8.86
C ILE A 207 11.84 -8.59 9.32
N ARG A 208 12.70 -9.53 8.90
CA ARG A 208 14.10 -9.57 9.31
C ARG A 208 14.89 -8.34 8.82
N PRO A 209 14.83 -7.93 7.54
CA PRO A 209 15.45 -6.69 7.07
C PRO A 209 14.98 -5.45 7.83
N THR A 210 13.68 -5.35 8.15
CA THR A 210 13.14 -4.24 8.97
C THR A 210 13.80 -4.17 10.35
N ASN A 211 14.01 -5.32 10.98
CA ASN A 211 14.67 -5.40 12.28
C ASN A 211 16.16 -5.06 12.17
N LEU A 212 16.85 -5.51 11.11
CA LEU A 212 18.26 -5.19 10.88
C LEU A 212 18.47 -3.70 10.60
N ILE A 213 17.61 -3.06 9.79
CA ILE A 213 17.63 -1.60 9.57
C ILE A 213 17.48 -0.87 10.92
N SER A 214 16.53 -1.29 11.75
CA SER A 214 16.34 -0.70 13.08
C SER A 214 17.54 -0.92 14.00
N LYS A 215 18.20 -2.08 13.90
CA LYS A 215 19.43 -2.40 14.65
C LYS A 215 20.59 -1.52 14.18
N ARG A 216 20.74 -1.31 12.88
CA ARG A 216 21.73 -0.40 12.30
C ARG A 216 21.55 1.03 12.84
N HIS A 217 20.33 1.57 12.82
CA HIS A 217 20.08 2.92 13.34
C HIS A 217 20.48 3.05 14.82
N LYS A 218 20.22 2.03 15.63
CA LYS A 218 20.69 2.00 17.04
C LYS A 218 22.22 1.99 17.13
N LYS A 219 22.89 1.20 16.29
CA LYS A 219 24.36 1.11 16.29
C LYS A 219 25.06 2.36 15.78
N LEU A 220 24.42 3.11 14.88
CA LEU A 220 24.88 4.44 14.49
C LEU A 220 24.86 5.40 15.69
N LEU A 221 23.80 5.37 16.50
CA LEU A 221 23.73 6.19 17.72
C LEU A 221 24.78 5.80 18.76
N ASP A 222 25.05 4.50 18.91
CA ASP A 222 26.13 4.01 19.79
C ASP A 222 27.50 4.54 19.33
N TYR A 223 27.76 4.51 18.01
CA TYR A 223 28.98 5.06 17.40
C TYR A 223 29.11 6.58 17.60
N ASP A 224 28.05 7.35 17.29
CA ASP A 224 28.04 8.80 17.46
C ASP A 224 28.28 9.20 18.94
N SER A 225 27.72 8.44 19.88
CA SER A 225 27.92 8.63 21.32
C SER A 225 29.37 8.32 21.75
N ALA A 226 29.94 7.23 21.25
CA ALA A 226 31.34 6.87 21.49
C ALA A 226 32.29 7.92 20.90
N GLN A 227 31.97 8.46 19.72
CA GLN A 227 32.74 9.53 19.07
C GLN A 227 32.74 10.81 19.91
N SER A 228 31.56 11.28 20.34
CA SER A 228 31.45 12.44 21.25
C SER A 228 32.20 12.22 22.56
N THR A 229 32.22 10.99 23.08
CA THR A 229 32.96 10.66 24.32
C THR A 229 34.47 10.73 24.07
N TYR A 230 34.95 10.15 22.98
CA TYR A 230 36.36 10.19 22.58
C TYR A 230 36.88 11.63 22.40
N GLU A 231 36.07 12.52 21.81
CA GLU A 231 36.42 13.93 21.60
C GLU A 231 36.55 14.73 22.92
N LYS A 232 35.90 14.29 24.00
CA LYS A 232 35.86 15.00 25.29
C LYS A 232 36.89 14.50 26.31
N VAL A 233 37.30 13.25 26.22
CA VAL A 233 38.18 12.58 27.19
C VAL A 233 39.65 12.86 26.90
N LYS A 234 40.47 13.04 27.95
CA LYS A 234 41.94 13.23 27.87
C LYS A 234 42.69 12.17 28.70
N ASP A 235 43.99 12.04 28.46
CA ASP A 235 44.94 11.22 29.23
C ASP A 235 44.64 9.70 29.27
N GLN A 236 44.82 9.01 30.40
CA GLN A 236 44.74 7.54 30.49
C GLN A 236 43.40 6.96 30.03
N GLN A 237 42.30 7.71 30.15
CA GLN A 237 40.97 7.32 29.68
C GLN A 237 40.82 7.40 28.15
N LEU A 238 41.72 8.11 27.46
CA LEU A 238 41.70 8.27 26.00
C LEU A 238 41.89 6.93 25.28
N LYS A 239 42.75 6.04 25.80
CA LYS A 239 42.96 4.70 25.22
C LYS A 239 41.68 3.84 25.28
N GLN A 240 40.97 3.88 26.41
CA GLN A 240 39.71 3.16 26.59
C GLN A 240 38.60 3.74 25.71
N ALA A 241 38.49 5.07 25.67
CA ALA A 241 37.52 5.75 24.79
C ALA A 241 37.78 5.44 23.31
N LYS A 242 39.05 5.35 22.89
CA LYS A 242 39.43 4.95 21.53
C LYS A 242 39.01 3.51 21.21
N GLN A 243 39.29 2.56 22.10
CA GLN A 243 38.88 1.16 21.92
C GLN A 243 37.36 1.01 21.81
N ALA A 244 36.61 1.73 22.65
CA ALA A 244 35.14 1.74 22.59
C ALA A 244 34.61 2.37 21.28
N LEU A 245 35.27 3.42 20.79
CA LEU A 245 34.97 4.03 19.49
C LEU A 245 35.21 3.05 18.34
N ASP A 246 36.38 2.42 18.29
CA ASP A 246 36.76 1.48 17.24
C ASP A 246 35.79 0.27 17.18
N LEU A 247 35.44 -0.30 18.34
CA LEU A 247 34.47 -1.41 18.43
C LEU A 247 33.06 -0.99 17.98
N SER A 248 32.61 0.20 18.38
CA SER A 248 31.29 0.72 17.99
C SER A 248 31.23 0.99 16.49
N LYS A 249 32.33 1.51 15.92
CA LYS A 249 32.49 1.75 14.50
C LYS A 249 32.42 0.46 13.69
N GLU A 250 33.23 -0.54 14.04
CA GLU A 250 33.26 -1.84 13.36
C GLU A 250 31.88 -2.51 13.35
N THR A 251 31.20 -2.52 14.51
CA THR A 251 29.87 -3.13 14.62
C THR A 251 28.84 -2.42 13.74
N TYR A 252 28.91 -1.08 13.67
CA TYR A 252 28.05 -0.27 12.82
C TYR A 252 28.33 -0.49 11.33
N GLU A 253 29.60 -0.44 10.92
CA GLU A 253 30.03 -0.57 9.52
C GLU A 253 29.70 -1.96 8.97
N LEU A 254 29.91 -3.01 9.76
CA LEU A 254 29.55 -4.38 9.38
C LEU A 254 28.05 -4.52 9.06
N LEU A 255 27.18 -4.00 9.93
CA LEU A 255 25.74 -4.00 9.70
C LEU A 255 25.34 -3.11 8.52
N ASN A 256 26.03 -1.99 8.33
CA ASN A 256 25.76 -1.10 7.20
C ASN A 256 26.04 -1.78 5.87
N ASN A 257 27.25 -2.33 5.74
CA ASN A 257 27.72 -2.97 4.51
C ASN A 257 26.84 -4.16 4.15
N GLN A 258 26.47 -5.00 5.14
CA GLN A 258 25.52 -6.08 4.95
C GLN A 258 24.19 -5.58 4.35
N LEU A 259 23.61 -4.52 4.91
CA LEU A 259 22.34 -3.99 4.41
C LEU A 259 22.47 -3.31 3.04
N LEU A 260 23.60 -2.67 2.75
CA LEU A 260 23.88 -2.07 1.44
C LEU A 260 23.99 -3.14 0.34
N GLU A 261 24.47 -4.34 0.67
CA GLU A 261 24.54 -5.48 -0.25
C GLU A 261 23.18 -6.17 -0.40
N GLU A 262 22.49 -6.46 0.71
CA GLU A 262 21.29 -7.31 0.69
C GLU A 262 20.00 -6.57 0.27
N LEU A 263 19.82 -5.29 0.65
CA LEU A 263 18.58 -4.56 0.37
C LEU A 263 18.29 -4.37 -1.12
N PRO A 264 19.26 -4.02 -1.99
CA PRO A 264 19.02 -3.92 -3.43
C PRO A 264 18.58 -5.26 -4.03
N ILE A 265 19.22 -6.35 -3.64
CA ILE A 265 18.91 -7.70 -4.13
C ILE A 265 17.48 -8.08 -3.75
N LEU A 266 17.12 -7.88 -2.47
CA LEU A 266 15.77 -8.12 -1.98
C LEU A 266 14.73 -7.28 -2.74
N TYR A 267 15.04 -6.02 -3.04
CA TYR A 267 14.15 -5.15 -3.80
C TYR A 267 13.88 -5.70 -5.20
N GLU A 268 14.92 -6.10 -5.94
CA GLU A 268 14.76 -6.63 -7.30
C GLU A 268 13.92 -7.92 -7.31
N TYR A 269 14.18 -8.85 -6.40
CA TYR A 269 13.34 -10.06 -6.27
C TYR A 269 11.89 -9.74 -5.88
N SER A 270 11.68 -8.75 -5.01
CA SER A 270 10.35 -8.28 -4.65
C SER A 270 9.59 -7.76 -5.88
N CYS A 271 10.25 -6.97 -6.72
CA CYS A 271 9.68 -6.46 -7.96
C CYS A 271 9.32 -7.59 -8.94
N GLN A 272 10.16 -8.62 -9.06
CA GLN A 272 9.88 -9.78 -9.91
C GLN A 272 8.66 -10.56 -9.41
N ILE A 273 8.59 -10.86 -8.11
CA ILE A 273 7.45 -11.55 -7.50
C ILE A 273 6.17 -10.74 -7.73
N LEU A 274 6.18 -9.43 -7.46
CA LEU A 274 5.01 -8.58 -7.67
C LEU A 274 4.60 -8.48 -9.14
N SER A 275 5.56 -8.54 -10.08
CA SER A 275 5.28 -8.61 -11.52
C SER A 275 4.57 -9.91 -11.90
N ILE A 276 4.99 -11.04 -11.34
CA ILE A 276 4.32 -12.33 -11.55
C ILE A 276 2.91 -12.28 -10.97
N CYS A 277 2.75 -11.81 -9.73
CA CYS A 277 1.45 -11.63 -9.09
C CYS A 277 0.50 -10.76 -9.93
N LEU A 278 1.00 -9.68 -10.53
CA LEU A 278 0.20 -8.84 -11.43
C LEU A 278 -0.26 -9.60 -12.68
N LYS A 279 0.63 -10.38 -13.30
CA LYS A 279 0.28 -11.19 -14.48
C LYS A 279 -0.77 -12.24 -14.15
N GLU A 280 -0.61 -12.94 -13.02
CA GLU A 280 -1.59 -13.93 -12.54
C GLU A 280 -2.94 -13.30 -12.22
N PHE A 281 -2.93 -12.13 -11.58
CA PHE A 281 -4.15 -11.37 -11.31
C PHE A 281 -4.88 -11.00 -12.61
N ILE A 282 -4.16 -10.49 -13.62
CA ILE A 282 -4.74 -10.16 -14.93
C ILE A 282 -5.30 -11.41 -15.62
N ARG A 283 -4.58 -12.54 -15.59
CA ARG A 283 -5.03 -13.80 -16.20
C ARG A 283 -6.32 -14.31 -15.57
N ALA A 284 -6.40 -14.29 -14.24
CA ALA A 284 -7.61 -14.71 -13.52
C ALA A 284 -8.82 -13.84 -13.89
N HIS A 285 -8.63 -12.52 -13.96
CA HIS A 285 -9.68 -11.60 -14.39
C HIS A 285 -10.12 -11.83 -15.83
N LEU A 286 -9.19 -12.09 -16.74
CA LEU A 286 -9.51 -12.40 -18.12
C LEU A 286 -10.34 -13.70 -18.22
N TYR A 287 -9.94 -14.75 -17.48
CA TYR A 287 -10.69 -15.99 -17.40
C TYR A 287 -12.12 -15.76 -16.91
N LEU A 288 -12.30 -15.02 -15.81
CA LEU A 288 -13.61 -14.69 -15.25
C LEU A 288 -14.52 -14.02 -16.30
N ILE A 289 -14.01 -13.00 -17.00
CA ILE A 289 -14.77 -12.28 -18.03
C ILE A 289 -15.13 -13.18 -19.20
N GLN A 290 -14.20 -14.03 -19.65
CA GLN A 290 -14.44 -14.96 -20.76
C GLN A 290 -15.50 -16.00 -20.41
N GLN A 291 -15.45 -16.57 -19.20
CA GLN A 291 -16.45 -17.50 -18.71
C GLN A 291 -17.82 -16.85 -18.58
N MET A 292 -17.89 -15.65 -17.98
CA MET A 292 -19.15 -14.90 -17.91
C MET A 292 -19.76 -14.66 -19.30
N ARG A 293 -18.95 -14.16 -20.25
CA ARG A 293 -19.40 -13.92 -21.63
C ARG A 293 -19.92 -15.20 -22.29
N THR A 294 -19.18 -16.29 -22.18
CA THR A 294 -19.51 -17.55 -22.85
C THR A 294 -20.80 -18.15 -22.30
N ASN A 295 -20.96 -18.19 -20.97
CA ASN A 295 -22.17 -18.68 -20.34
C ASN A 295 -23.38 -17.81 -20.71
N ILE A 296 -23.26 -16.48 -20.65
CA ILE A 296 -24.36 -15.57 -21.00
C ILE A 296 -24.78 -15.75 -22.46
N GLN A 297 -23.82 -15.94 -23.38
CA GLN A 297 -24.13 -16.16 -24.79
C GLN A 297 -24.91 -17.45 -25.03
N ILE A 298 -24.65 -18.51 -24.25
CA ILE A 298 -25.40 -19.77 -24.35
C ILE A 298 -26.88 -19.55 -24.07
N VAL A 299 -27.21 -18.82 -22.99
CA VAL A 299 -28.60 -18.51 -22.65
C VAL A 299 -29.24 -17.60 -23.70
N LEU A 300 -28.52 -16.60 -24.21
CA LEU A 300 -29.07 -15.73 -25.27
C LEU A 300 -29.36 -16.46 -26.58
N ASN A 301 -28.58 -17.49 -26.92
CA ASN A 301 -28.79 -18.27 -28.14
C ASN A 301 -29.95 -19.28 -28.02
N GLN A 302 -30.50 -19.46 -26.81
CA GLN A 302 -31.61 -20.37 -26.51
C GLN A 302 -32.96 -19.66 -26.44
N VAL A 303 -32.97 -18.32 -26.57
CA VAL A 303 -34.16 -17.44 -26.65
C VAL A 303 -34.40 -17.03 -28.09
#